data_AF-A0A284S7T8-F1
#
_entry.id   AF-A0A284S7T8-F1
#
_cell.length_a   1.000
_cell.length_b   1.000
_cell.length_c   1.000
_cell.angle_alpha   90.00
_cell.angle_beta   90.00
_cell.angle_gamma   90.00
#
_symmetry.space_group_name_H-M   'P 1'
#
loop_
_entity.id
_entity.type
_entity.pdbx_description
1 polymer ?
#
loop_
_entity_poly.entity_id
_entity_poly.type
_entity_poly.pdbx_seq_one_letter_code
_entity_poly.pdbx_strand_id
1 'polypeptide(L)'
;MQRLRTERYSKKDTYGTNFGDLPPRVLQKIFLALLDDSGFNFSDTSQGPWIVTYVCSSWRAAALDYPCLWSHIILDASSFRVYSNHPAVYLKPHFRCSNTSKYRRRHDPLSLLSTVLSRADSHDLSLHVDYSTGNTDPDQSFMMRVLLLRLAQRSHQWRNVLLRLPRYMVDDLSVIYGKFPKLGSLHLALCNDANVGNTDVITIFETAPMLAVVTLQGFAFSTQISLPCQQLVHLHDDRNYGHQVNAAFPSVS
;
A
#
# COMPACT_ATOMS: atom_id res chain seq x y z
N MET A 1 -19.11 -53.67 45.93
CA MET A 1 -19.98 -54.06 44.80
C MET A 1 -20.01 -52.89 43.82
N GLN A 2 -19.05 -52.81 42.90
CA GLN A 2 -19.03 -53.41 41.54
C GLN A 2 -19.94 -52.69 40.51
N ARG A 3 -19.25 -52.07 39.53
CA ARG A 3 -19.49 -52.01 38.06
C ARG A 3 -20.80 -51.31 37.62
N LEU A 4 -20.86 -50.55 36.53
CA LEU A 4 -20.32 -50.71 35.16
C LEU A 4 -20.14 -49.29 34.56
N ARG A 5 -18.98 -48.88 34.05
CA ARG A 5 -18.49 -49.07 32.66
C ARG A 5 -19.57 -48.89 31.59
N THR A 6 -19.53 -47.76 30.90
CA THR A 6 -19.87 -47.68 29.46
C THR A 6 -18.85 -46.80 28.78
N GLU A 7 -17.79 -47.45 28.29
CA GLU A 7 -17.11 -47.03 27.07
C GLU A 7 -18.14 -46.99 25.94
N ARG A 8 -18.20 -45.88 25.19
CA ARG A 8 -18.57 -45.91 23.79
C ARG A 8 -17.46 -45.23 22.99
N TYR A 9 -16.59 -46.08 22.47
CA TYR A 9 -15.79 -45.83 21.29
C TYR A 9 -16.72 -45.46 20.12
N SER A 10 -16.41 -44.39 19.40
CA SER A 10 -16.66 -44.33 17.96
C SER A 10 -15.50 -43.64 17.27
N LYS A 11 -14.63 -44.49 16.73
CA LYS A 11 -13.70 -44.23 15.62
C LYS A 11 -14.10 -43.03 14.76
N LYS A 12 -13.19 -42.06 14.64
CA LYS A 12 -13.08 -41.24 13.42
C LYS A 12 -11.83 -41.69 12.68
N ASP A 13 -11.93 -42.86 12.04
CA ASP A 13 -11.09 -43.13 10.89
C ASP A 13 -11.74 -42.43 9.70
N THR A 14 -11.36 -41.18 9.47
CA THR A 14 -11.55 -40.52 8.18
C THR A 14 -10.17 -40.01 7.76
N TYR A 15 -9.60 -40.66 6.75
CA TYR A 15 -8.42 -40.22 5.99
C TYR A 15 -8.72 -38.92 5.19
N GLY A 16 -9.34 -37.94 5.82
CA GLY A 16 -9.41 -36.59 5.32
C GLY A 16 -8.22 -35.86 5.90
N THR A 17 -7.21 -35.58 5.09
CA THR A 17 -6.08 -34.72 5.45
C THR A 17 -6.65 -33.47 6.12
N ASN A 18 -6.50 -33.35 7.43
CA ASN A 18 -7.02 -32.20 8.14
C ASN A 18 -6.19 -31.02 7.67
N PHE A 19 -6.81 -29.93 7.20
CA PHE A 19 -6.06 -28.76 6.73
C PHE A 19 -5.15 -28.16 7.82
N GLY A 20 -5.36 -28.51 9.09
CA GLY A 20 -4.48 -28.17 10.21
C GLY A 20 -3.13 -28.90 10.22
N ASP A 21 -3.01 -30.04 9.52
CA ASP A 21 -1.81 -30.88 9.47
C ASP A 21 -0.88 -30.53 8.30
N LEU A 22 -1.28 -29.58 7.44
CA LEU A 22 -0.43 -29.11 6.35
C LEU A 22 0.80 -28.38 6.92
N PRO A 23 2.01 -28.65 6.40
CA PRO A 23 3.20 -27.90 6.79
C PRO A 23 3.01 -26.39 6.51
N PRO A 24 3.53 -25.49 7.37
CA PRO A 24 3.38 -24.05 7.19
C PRO A 24 3.79 -23.55 5.80
N ARG A 25 4.85 -24.12 5.21
CA ARG A 25 5.31 -23.77 3.85
C ARG A 25 4.29 -24.06 2.75
N VAL A 26 3.48 -25.12 2.91
CA VAL A 26 2.43 -25.45 1.94
C VAL A 26 1.27 -24.46 2.08
N LEU A 27 0.87 -24.15 3.31
CA LEU A 27 -0.13 -23.12 3.60
C LEU A 27 0.28 -21.76 3.03
N GLN A 28 1.54 -21.36 3.20
CA GLN A 28 2.09 -20.11 2.65
C GLN A 28 1.97 -20.03 1.13
N LYS A 29 2.29 -21.12 0.41
CA LYS A 29 2.10 -21.18 -1.05
C LYS A 29 0.64 -21.09 -1.46
N ILE A 30 -0.26 -21.73 -0.70
CA ILE A 30 -1.70 -21.62 -0.90
C ILE A 30 -2.15 -20.17 -0.68
N PHE A 31 -1.66 -19.49 0.35
CA PHE A 31 -2.00 -18.10 0.63
C PHE A 31 -1.60 -17.16 -0.50
N LEU A 32 -0.37 -17.31 -1.05
CA LEU A 32 0.06 -16.53 -2.22
C LEU A 32 -0.80 -16.78 -3.46
N ALA A 33 -1.22 -18.04 -3.67
CA ALA A 33 -2.08 -18.37 -4.80
C ALA A 33 -3.51 -17.83 -4.63
N LEU A 34 -4.00 -17.70 -3.39
CA LEU A 34 -5.35 -17.23 -3.09
C LEU A 34 -5.48 -15.72 -3.03
N LEU A 35 -4.45 -15.02 -2.54
CA LEU A 35 -4.55 -13.60 -2.19
C LEU A 35 -4.13 -12.65 -3.32
N ASP A 36 -3.76 -13.20 -4.48
CA ASP A 36 -3.18 -12.49 -5.63
C ASP A 36 -2.02 -11.52 -5.24
N ASP A 37 -1.34 -10.97 -6.25
CA ASP A 37 -0.24 -10.02 -6.00
C ASP A 37 -0.69 -8.57 -6.24
N SER A 38 -1.99 -8.29 -6.20
CA SER A 38 -2.52 -6.94 -6.40
C SER A 38 -2.40 -6.04 -5.17
N GLY A 39 -2.00 -6.62 -4.03
CA GLY A 39 -1.86 -5.93 -2.76
C GLY A 39 -3.16 -5.87 -1.97
N PHE A 40 -3.12 -5.29 -0.77
CA PHE A 40 -4.30 -5.18 0.08
C PHE A 40 -4.37 -3.85 0.81
N ASN A 41 -5.59 -3.38 1.06
CA ASN A 41 -5.83 -2.24 1.93
C ASN A 41 -5.55 -2.64 3.38
N PHE A 42 -4.49 -2.12 3.99
CA PHE A 42 -4.10 -2.51 5.35
C PHE A 42 -5.16 -2.21 6.41
N SER A 43 -6.04 -1.24 6.14
CA SER A 43 -7.09 -0.83 7.06
C SER A 43 -8.34 -1.71 6.97
N ASP A 44 -8.53 -2.43 5.85
CA ASP A 44 -9.61 -3.38 5.68
C ASP A 44 -9.20 -4.78 6.14
N THR A 45 -9.48 -5.06 7.42
CA THR A 45 -9.25 -6.38 8.02
C THR A 45 -10.11 -7.49 7.44
N SER A 46 -11.07 -7.20 6.55
CA SER A 46 -11.81 -8.23 5.81
C SER A 46 -11.19 -8.61 4.47
N GLN A 47 -9.99 -8.09 4.15
CA GLN A 47 -9.27 -8.34 2.90
C GLN A 47 -7.84 -8.84 3.14
N GLY A 48 -7.23 -9.39 2.08
CA GLY A 48 -5.82 -9.71 2.04
C GLY A 48 -5.37 -10.72 3.12
N PRO A 49 -4.16 -10.54 3.69
CA PRO A 49 -3.57 -11.47 4.65
C PRO A 49 -4.41 -11.67 5.91
N TRP A 50 -5.24 -10.69 6.28
CA TRP A 50 -6.07 -10.77 7.47
C TRP A 50 -7.04 -11.95 7.42
N ILE A 51 -7.64 -12.24 6.26
CA ILE A 51 -8.65 -13.30 6.11
C ILE A 51 -8.10 -14.66 6.56
N VAL A 52 -6.90 -15.01 6.10
CA VAL A 52 -6.29 -16.32 6.42
C VAL A 52 -5.90 -16.42 7.90
N THR A 53 -5.72 -15.29 8.59
CA THR A 53 -5.50 -15.28 10.04
C THR A 53 -6.75 -15.58 10.87
N TYR A 54 -7.95 -15.58 10.29
CA TYR A 54 -9.19 -15.86 11.03
C TYR A 54 -9.69 -17.30 10.93
N VAL A 55 -9.07 -18.14 10.09
CA VAL A 55 -9.56 -19.50 9.80
C VAL A 55 -9.32 -20.47 10.98
N CYS A 56 -8.07 -20.73 11.33
CA CYS A 56 -7.70 -21.57 12.47
C CYS A 56 -6.34 -21.14 13.05
N SER A 57 -5.93 -21.71 14.18
CA SER A 57 -4.65 -21.38 14.83
C SER A 57 -3.43 -21.70 13.95
N SER A 58 -3.46 -22.82 13.23
CA SER A 58 -2.38 -23.23 12.32
C SER A 58 -2.21 -22.25 11.16
N TRP A 59 -3.32 -21.85 10.51
CA TRP A 59 -3.29 -20.86 9.43
C TRP A 59 -2.83 -19.50 9.91
N ARG A 60 -3.31 -19.08 11.08
CA ARG A 60 -2.85 -17.84 11.72
C ARG A 60 -1.35 -17.87 11.95
N ALA A 61 -0.81 -18.93 12.53
CA ALA A 61 0.63 -19.04 12.75
C ALA A 61 1.41 -18.98 11.43
N ALA A 62 0.99 -19.75 10.42
CA ALA A 62 1.66 -19.77 9.11
C ALA A 62 1.61 -18.42 8.38
N ALA A 63 0.50 -17.68 8.48
CA ALA A 63 0.33 -16.36 7.85
C ALA A 63 1.11 -15.25 8.58
N LEU A 64 1.17 -15.30 9.91
CA LEU A 64 1.94 -14.33 10.71
C LEU A 64 3.46 -14.51 10.53
N ASP A 65 3.92 -15.74 10.33
CA ASP A 65 5.33 -16.08 10.10
C ASP A 65 5.77 -15.95 8.63
N TYR A 66 4.98 -15.25 7.79
CA TYR A 66 5.27 -15.13 6.37
C TYR A 66 5.31 -13.67 5.89
N PRO A 67 6.47 -13.00 6.01
CA PRO A 67 6.57 -11.56 5.78
C PRO A 67 6.14 -11.07 4.40
N CYS A 68 6.43 -11.84 3.34
CA CYS A 68 6.04 -11.45 1.98
C CYS A 68 4.53 -11.36 1.77
N LEU A 69 3.73 -12.00 2.62
CA LEU A 69 2.28 -11.86 2.58
C LEU A 69 1.83 -10.45 2.97
N TRP A 70 2.62 -9.75 3.79
CA TRP A 70 2.30 -8.44 4.35
C TRP A 70 3.00 -7.27 3.64
N SER A 71 3.71 -7.54 2.54
CA SER A 71 4.62 -6.56 1.93
C SER A 71 4.03 -5.73 0.81
N HIS A 72 2.84 -6.07 0.28
CA HIS A 72 2.16 -5.29 -0.75
C HIS A 72 0.99 -4.49 -0.16
N ILE A 73 1.25 -3.23 0.17
CA ILE A 73 0.38 -2.38 0.98
C ILE A 73 -0.30 -1.31 0.12
N ILE A 74 -1.62 -1.21 0.22
CA ILE A 74 -2.44 -0.17 -0.39
C ILE A 74 -2.89 0.82 0.69
N LEU A 75 -2.60 2.11 0.48
CA LEU A 75 -3.05 3.25 1.28
C LEU A 75 -3.91 4.16 0.38
N ASP A 76 -5.23 4.13 0.57
CA ASP A 76 -6.19 4.95 -0.18
C ASP A 76 -6.88 5.94 0.76
N ALA A 77 -6.86 7.23 0.41
CA ALA A 77 -7.55 8.30 1.14
C ALA A 77 -9.05 8.01 1.37
N SER A 78 -9.70 7.32 0.44
CA SER A 78 -11.11 6.95 0.54
C SER A 78 -11.43 6.02 1.72
N SER A 79 -10.41 5.32 2.23
CA SER A 79 -10.52 4.38 3.37
C SER A 79 -10.79 5.10 4.69
N PHE A 80 -10.48 6.39 4.79
CA PHE A 80 -10.51 7.15 6.04
C PHE A 80 -11.67 8.11 6.13
N ARG A 81 -12.79 7.88 5.41
CA ARG A 81 -14.01 8.70 5.52
C ARG A 81 -14.47 8.77 6.98
N VAL A 82 -13.97 9.78 7.68
CA VAL A 82 -14.51 10.30 8.92
C VAL A 82 -15.83 10.88 8.50
N TYR A 83 -16.93 10.27 8.97
CA TYR A 83 -18.23 10.89 8.85
C TYR A 83 -18.12 12.19 9.63
N SER A 84 -17.82 13.28 8.94
CA SER A 84 -18.13 14.61 9.47
C SER A 84 -19.61 14.52 9.79
N ASN A 85 -19.98 14.65 11.06
CA ASN A 85 -21.36 14.79 11.50
C ASN A 85 -21.92 16.15 11.04
N HIS A 86 -21.72 16.49 9.77
CA HIS A 86 -22.41 17.60 9.16
C HIS A 86 -23.87 17.15 9.02
N PRO A 87 -24.84 17.88 9.59
CA PRO A 87 -26.24 17.53 9.41
C PRO A 87 -26.48 17.52 7.90
N ALA A 88 -26.97 16.37 7.42
CA ALA A 88 -27.47 16.18 6.07
C ALA A 88 -28.71 17.07 5.88
N VAL A 89 -28.49 18.38 5.78
CA VAL A 89 -29.46 19.30 5.24
C VAL A 89 -29.02 19.50 3.80
N TYR A 90 -29.86 19.00 2.90
CA TYR A 90 -29.78 19.08 1.44
C TYR A 90 -28.98 17.94 0.76
N LEU A 91 -29.76 17.11 0.06
CA LEU A 91 -29.40 16.08 -0.93
C LEU A 91 -29.15 14.66 -0.40
N LYS A 92 -30.25 13.94 -0.11
CA LYS A 92 -30.43 12.59 -0.67
C LYS A 92 -31.38 12.70 -1.86
N PRO A 93 -31.10 12.01 -2.98
CA PRO A 93 -31.82 10.75 -3.17
C PRO A 93 -30.97 9.63 -3.82
N HIS A 94 -31.18 8.41 -3.32
CA HIS A 94 -31.02 7.11 -4.01
C HIS A 94 -29.63 6.60 -4.44
N PHE A 95 -28.73 6.36 -3.48
CA PHE A 95 -28.01 5.08 -3.46
C PHE A 95 -28.29 4.36 -2.16
N ARG A 96 -28.90 3.16 -2.25
CA ARG A 96 -29.00 2.22 -1.14
C ARG A 96 -27.59 1.70 -0.85
N CYS A 97 -26.81 2.43 -0.08
CA CYS A 97 -25.73 1.80 0.67
C CYS A 97 -26.38 1.12 1.87
N SER A 98 -26.46 -0.21 1.81
CA SER A 98 -26.93 -1.07 2.88
C SER A 98 -26.24 -0.72 4.21
N ASN A 99 -27.07 -0.41 5.21
CA ASN A 99 -26.70 -0.33 6.61
C ASN A 99 -25.93 -1.58 7.07
N THR A 100 -24.62 -1.49 7.21
CA THR A 100 -23.83 -2.38 8.09
C THR A 100 -22.72 -1.64 8.86
N SER A 101 -22.77 -0.31 8.98
CA SER A 101 -21.86 0.46 9.86
C SER A 101 -22.26 0.41 11.34
N LYS A 102 -22.81 -0.73 11.81
CA LYS A 102 -22.98 -1.01 13.24
C LYS A 102 -21.73 -1.76 13.71
N TYR A 103 -20.78 -1.01 14.25
CA TYR A 103 -19.69 -1.52 15.11
C TYR A 103 -18.70 -2.50 14.47
N ARG A 104 -18.11 -2.20 13.30
CA ARG A 104 -16.72 -2.65 13.12
C ARG A 104 -15.90 -1.84 14.13
N ARG A 105 -15.22 -2.52 15.07
CA ARG A 105 -14.17 -1.89 15.89
C ARG A 105 -13.27 -1.14 14.92
N ARG A 106 -13.37 0.20 14.90
CA ARG A 106 -12.46 1.02 14.11
C ARG A 106 -11.12 0.88 14.81
N HIS A 107 -10.32 -0.06 14.33
CA HIS A 107 -8.94 -0.15 14.74
C HIS A 107 -8.26 1.15 14.30
N ASP A 108 -7.47 1.72 15.20
CA ASP A 108 -6.63 2.87 14.88
C ASP A 108 -5.77 2.55 13.64
N PRO A 109 -5.87 3.33 12.54
CA PRO A 109 -5.12 3.06 11.31
C PRO A 109 -3.62 2.97 11.53
N LEU A 110 -3.06 3.77 12.44
CA LEU A 110 -1.62 3.73 12.73
C LEU A 110 -1.21 2.43 13.40
N SER A 111 -2.06 1.90 14.27
CA SER A 111 -1.87 0.60 14.90
C SER A 111 -1.94 -0.53 13.87
N LEU A 112 -2.89 -0.50 12.93
CA LEU A 112 -2.97 -1.47 11.84
C LEU A 112 -1.74 -1.40 10.93
N LEU A 113 -1.37 -0.19 10.51
CA LEU A 113 -0.20 0.02 9.66
C LEU A 113 1.08 -0.46 10.36
N SER A 114 1.27 -0.09 11.63
CA SER A 114 2.43 -0.56 12.42
C SER A 114 2.44 -2.08 12.57
N THR A 115 1.26 -2.69 12.72
CA THR A 115 1.14 -4.15 12.77
C THR A 115 1.57 -4.77 11.43
N VAL A 116 1.07 -4.26 10.30
CA VAL A 116 1.42 -4.75 8.97
C VAL A 116 2.92 -4.59 8.70
N LEU A 117 3.48 -3.42 9.00
CA LEU A 117 4.91 -3.15 8.83
C LEU A 117 5.77 -4.07 9.72
N SER A 118 5.33 -4.38 10.94
CA SER A 118 6.04 -5.33 11.80
C SER A 118 6.05 -6.75 11.24
N ARG A 119 4.98 -7.15 10.53
CA ARG A 119 4.87 -8.48 9.92
C ARG A 119 5.59 -8.59 8.59
N ALA A 120 5.61 -7.52 7.81
CA ALA A 120 6.45 -7.44 6.62
C ALA A 120 7.94 -7.53 6.95
N ASP A 121 8.30 -7.32 8.23
CA ASP A 121 9.64 -7.49 8.80
C ASP A 121 10.71 -6.87 7.89
N SER A 122 11.69 -7.64 7.42
CA SER A 122 12.80 -7.19 6.57
C SER A 122 12.52 -7.34 5.07
N HIS A 123 11.31 -7.74 4.69
CA HIS A 123 10.93 -7.97 3.30
C HIS A 123 10.81 -6.67 2.50
N ASP A 124 10.97 -6.78 1.18
CA ASP A 124 10.85 -5.64 0.28
C ASP A 124 9.38 -5.23 0.15
N LEU A 125 9.10 -3.93 0.29
CA LEU A 125 7.75 -3.37 0.28
C LEU A 125 7.36 -2.90 -1.12
N SER A 126 6.16 -3.33 -1.54
CA SER A 126 5.44 -2.74 -2.67
C SER A 126 4.32 -1.86 -2.13
N LEU A 127 4.31 -0.59 -2.52
CA LEU A 127 3.39 0.41 -1.99
C LEU A 127 2.54 1.00 -3.10
N HIS A 128 1.24 1.10 -2.83
CA HIS A 128 0.30 1.85 -3.63
C HIS A 128 -0.37 2.90 -2.75
N VAL A 129 0.04 4.15 -2.89
CA VAL A 129 -0.55 5.29 -2.17
C VAL A 129 -1.36 6.12 -3.15
N ASP A 130 -2.67 6.13 -2.96
CA ASP A 130 -3.59 6.92 -3.79
C ASP A 130 -4.31 7.97 -2.94
N TYR A 131 -4.04 9.23 -3.25
CA TYR A 131 -4.75 10.36 -2.71
C TYR A 131 -5.87 10.76 -3.68
N SER A 132 -7.12 10.44 -3.30
CA SER A 132 -8.29 10.83 -4.08
C SER A 132 -8.45 12.35 -4.12
N THR A 133 -8.69 12.90 -5.31
CA THR A 133 -8.85 14.34 -5.60
C THR A 133 -10.25 14.89 -5.31
N GLY A 134 -11.10 14.15 -4.58
CA GLY A 134 -12.45 14.59 -4.23
C GLY A 134 -12.52 15.59 -3.07
N ASN A 135 -13.71 15.79 -2.48
CA ASN A 135 -13.94 16.53 -1.23
C ASN A 135 -13.30 15.83 -0.02
N THR A 136 -11.97 15.70 -0.03
CA THR A 136 -11.19 15.14 1.06
C THR A 136 -11.21 16.14 2.21
N ASP A 137 -11.84 15.74 3.31
CA ASP A 137 -11.95 16.48 4.57
C ASP A 137 -10.53 16.76 5.13
N PRO A 138 -10.20 17.95 5.68
CA PRO A 138 -8.88 18.22 6.25
C PRO A 138 -8.34 17.14 7.20
N ASP A 139 -9.22 16.49 7.97
CA ASP A 139 -8.85 15.38 8.86
C ASP A 139 -8.34 14.15 8.09
N GLN A 140 -8.90 13.85 6.92
CA GLN A 140 -8.44 12.78 6.04
C GLN A 140 -7.07 13.10 5.45
N SER A 141 -6.88 14.34 5.00
CA SER A 141 -5.59 14.82 4.48
C SER A 141 -4.50 14.74 5.55
N PHE A 142 -4.83 15.12 6.79
CA PHE A 142 -3.92 15.00 7.92
C PHE A 142 -3.56 13.54 8.21
N MET A 143 -4.56 12.65 8.32
CA MET A 143 -4.32 11.23 8.56
C MET A 143 -3.48 10.58 7.45
N MET A 144 -3.77 10.88 6.19
CA MET A 144 -2.99 10.40 5.04
C MET A 144 -1.54 10.82 5.13
N ARG A 145 -1.27 12.09 5.49
CA ARG A 145 0.09 12.60 5.71
C ARG A 145 0.82 11.83 6.81
N VAL A 146 0.14 11.58 7.94
CA VAL A 146 0.72 10.84 9.07
C VAL A 146 1.04 9.38 8.66
N LEU A 147 0.14 8.72 7.95
CA LEU A 147 0.34 7.35 7.46
C LEU A 147 1.45 7.26 6.41
N LEU A 148 1.51 8.22 5.48
CA LEU A 148 2.57 8.33 4.48
C LEU A 148 3.94 8.52 5.15
N LEU A 149 4.04 9.43 6.12
CA LEU A 149 5.28 9.62 6.88
C LEU A 149 5.66 8.39 7.70
N ARG A 150 4.69 7.61 8.18
CA ARG A 150 4.94 6.34 8.85
C ARG A 150 5.47 5.27 7.89
N LEU A 151 4.94 5.19 6.65
CA LEU A 151 5.48 4.33 5.59
C LEU A 151 6.90 4.76 5.20
N ALA A 152 7.14 6.07 5.12
CA ALA A 152 8.42 6.67 4.76
C ALA A 152 9.55 6.26 5.73
N GLN A 153 9.25 6.01 7.01
CA GLN A 153 10.25 5.51 7.98
C GLN A 153 10.84 4.13 7.59
N ARG A 154 10.19 3.40 6.69
CA ARG A 154 10.65 2.11 6.13
C ARG A 154 11.09 2.23 4.66
N SER A 155 11.46 3.43 4.20
CA SER A 155 11.87 3.71 2.81
C SER A 155 13.00 2.81 2.28
N HIS A 156 13.87 2.33 3.18
CA HIS A 156 14.96 1.41 2.84
C HIS A 156 14.49 0.05 2.29
N GLN A 157 13.22 -0.30 2.50
CA GLN A 157 12.62 -1.53 2.00
C GLN A 157 11.80 -1.32 0.74
N TRP A 158 11.55 -0.07 0.34
CA TRP A 158 10.68 0.22 -0.79
C TRP A 158 11.29 -0.31 -2.08
N ARG A 159 10.53 -1.12 -2.82
CA ARG A 159 10.97 -1.74 -4.09
C ARG A 159 10.12 -1.30 -5.26
N ASN A 160 8.80 -1.40 -5.14
CA ASN A 160 7.86 -0.94 -6.15
C ASN A 160 6.92 0.07 -5.51
N VAL A 161 6.92 1.31 -5.99
CA VAL A 161 6.20 2.39 -5.31
C VAL A 161 5.36 3.15 -6.33
N LEU A 162 4.06 3.19 -6.08
CA LEU A 162 3.12 4.04 -6.76
C LEU A 162 2.62 5.10 -5.79
N LEU A 163 2.88 6.37 -6.11
CA LEU A 163 2.46 7.55 -5.35
C LEU A 163 1.63 8.44 -6.25
N ARG A 164 0.33 8.53 -5.98
CA ARG A 164 -0.57 9.54 -6.53
C ARG A 164 -0.87 10.51 -5.39
N LEU A 165 -0.20 11.65 -5.35
CA LEU A 165 -0.18 12.55 -4.19
C LEU A 165 -0.33 14.02 -4.60
N PRO A 166 -0.87 14.89 -3.74
CA PRO A 166 -0.71 16.32 -3.90
C PRO A 166 0.75 16.72 -3.73
N ARG A 167 1.17 17.80 -4.38
CA ARG A 167 2.56 18.26 -4.37
C ARG A 167 3.14 18.45 -2.96
N TYR A 168 2.41 19.07 -2.04
CA TYR A 168 2.89 19.32 -0.69
C TYR A 168 3.25 18.03 0.07
N MET A 169 2.59 16.90 -0.21
CA MET A 169 2.94 15.61 0.40
C MET A 169 4.18 14.97 -0.22
N VAL A 170 4.48 15.28 -1.49
CA VAL A 170 5.75 14.87 -2.12
C VAL A 170 6.90 15.62 -1.46
N ASP A 171 6.73 16.92 -1.18
CA ASP A 171 7.74 17.72 -0.49
C ASP A 171 8.00 17.20 0.94
N ASP A 172 6.98 16.68 1.63
CA ASP A 172 7.13 16.03 2.94
C ASP A 172 8.04 14.79 2.91
N LEU A 173 8.16 14.12 1.76
CA LEU A 173 9.06 12.98 1.58
C LEU A 173 10.53 13.39 1.46
N SER A 174 10.86 14.68 1.41
CA SER A 174 12.26 15.16 1.45
C SER A 174 13.03 14.65 2.68
N VAL A 175 12.35 14.35 3.79
CA VAL A 175 12.94 13.77 5.02
C VAL A 175 13.58 12.39 4.80
N ILE A 176 13.21 11.70 3.71
CA ILE A 176 13.75 10.40 3.31
C ILE A 176 14.64 10.46 2.06
N TYR A 177 15.06 11.67 1.65
CA TYR A 177 16.08 11.84 0.62
C TYR A 177 17.30 10.92 0.88
N GLY A 178 17.77 10.22 -0.14
CA GLY A 178 18.91 9.31 -0.02
C GLY A 178 18.62 7.97 0.66
N LYS A 179 17.37 7.67 1.04
CA LYS A 179 17.01 6.44 1.77
C LYS A 179 16.21 5.45 0.93
N PHE A 180 16.57 5.28 -0.34
CA PHE A 180 15.92 4.38 -1.30
C PHE A 180 16.86 3.32 -1.92
N PRO A 181 17.62 2.55 -1.12
CA PRO A 181 18.61 1.57 -1.61
C PRO A 181 18.03 0.46 -2.49
N LYS A 182 16.74 0.11 -2.34
CA LYS A 182 16.11 -1.01 -3.06
C LYS A 182 15.03 -0.59 -4.07
N LEU A 183 14.79 0.72 -4.22
CA LEU A 183 13.70 1.21 -5.05
C LEU A 183 14.02 0.91 -6.52
N GLY A 184 13.25 0.02 -7.13
CA GLY A 184 13.42 -0.43 -8.51
C GLY A 184 12.39 0.14 -9.48
N SER A 185 11.17 0.34 -9.01
CA SER A 185 10.06 0.90 -9.79
C SER A 185 9.39 2.03 -9.04
N LEU A 186 9.21 3.16 -9.73
CA LEU A 186 8.51 4.35 -9.23
C LEU A 186 7.45 4.79 -10.24
N HIS A 187 6.21 4.87 -9.79
CA HIS A 187 5.16 5.63 -10.46
C HIS A 187 4.82 6.83 -9.59
N LEU A 188 5.04 8.04 -10.08
CA LEU A 188 4.75 9.26 -9.37
C LEU A 188 3.75 10.08 -10.19
N ALA A 189 2.63 10.44 -9.57
CA ALA A 189 1.62 11.29 -10.18
C ALA A 189 1.21 12.40 -9.22
N LEU A 190 1.10 13.62 -9.73
CA LEU A 190 0.55 14.73 -8.98
C LEU A 190 -0.97 14.79 -9.15
N CYS A 191 -1.66 15.01 -8.03
CA CYS A 191 -3.10 15.11 -8.02
C CYS A 191 -3.51 16.48 -7.46
N ASN A 192 -4.40 17.18 -8.18
CA ASN A 192 -5.02 18.44 -7.76
C ASN A 192 -4.13 19.72 -7.75
N ASP A 193 -3.16 19.84 -8.66
CA ASP A 193 -2.39 21.09 -8.82
C ASP A 193 -3.09 22.08 -9.77
N ALA A 194 -3.97 22.90 -9.22
CA ALA A 194 -4.45 24.12 -9.90
C ALA A 194 -3.36 25.21 -10.02
N ASN A 195 -2.21 25.02 -9.37
CA ASN A 195 -1.08 25.95 -9.38
C ASN A 195 -0.09 25.58 -10.49
N VAL A 196 -0.52 25.71 -11.75
CA VAL A 196 0.24 25.46 -13.00
C VAL A 196 1.32 26.54 -13.25
N GLY A 197 1.84 27.18 -12.21
CA GLY A 197 2.62 28.43 -12.32
C GLY A 197 4.08 28.38 -11.87
N ASN A 198 4.50 27.38 -11.09
CA ASN A 198 5.87 27.34 -10.56
C ASN A 198 6.76 26.34 -11.29
N THR A 199 8.00 26.76 -11.54
CA THR A 199 9.14 25.88 -11.81
C THR A 199 9.43 25.09 -10.54
N ASP A 200 8.90 23.88 -10.48
CA ASP A 200 8.99 23.02 -9.33
C ASP A 200 10.15 22.04 -9.47
N VAL A 201 10.94 21.84 -8.42
CA VAL A 201 12.09 20.92 -8.45
C VAL A 201 11.84 19.75 -7.49
N ILE A 202 11.91 18.53 -8.01
CA ILE A 202 11.75 17.28 -7.24
C ILE A 202 13.04 16.47 -7.34
N THR A 203 13.83 16.43 -6.27
CA THR A 203 15.13 15.75 -6.23
C THR A 203 15.14 14.46 -5.41
N ILE A 204 14.06 14.17 -4.69
CA ILE A 204 14.02 13.11 -3.65
C ILE A 204 14.40 11.71 -4.14
N PHE A 205 14.27 11.42 -5.44
CA PHE A 205 14.56 10.12 -6.04
C PHE A 205 15.92 10.06 -6.77
N GLU A 206 16.68 11.16 -6.82
CA GLU A 206 17.95 11.26 -7.56
C GLU A 206 19.00 10.23 -7.11
N THR A 207 18.99 9.87 -5.84
CA THR A 207 19.99 9.02 -5.20
C THR A 207 19.56 7.56 -5.05
N ALA A 208 18.52 7.11 -5.77
CA ALA A 208 18.00 5.74 -5.70
C ALA A 208 18.79 4.78 -6.63
N PRO A 209 19.77 4.01 -6.14
CA PRO A 209 20.74 3.30 -6.98
C PRO A 209 20.18 2.15 -7.82
N MET A 210 19.01 1.60 -7.42
CA MET A 210 18.38 0.48 -8.11
C MET A 210 17.23 0.90 -9.02
N LEU A 211 16.95 2.20 -9.12
CA LEU A 211 15.77 2.70 -9.82
C LEU A 211 15.92 2.46 -11.33
N ALA A 212 15.07 1.58 -11.87
CA ALA A 212 15.13 1.14 -13.27
C ALA A 212 13.89 1.53 -14.07
N VAL A 213 12.72 1.63 -13.42
CA VAL A 213 11.45 1.94 -14.08
C VAL A 213 10.83 3.17 -13.43
N VAL A 214 10.56 4.20 -14.23
CA VAL A 214 9.92 5.43 -13.79
C VAL A 214 8.72 5.76 -14.67
N THR A 215 7.61 6.12 -14.03
CA THR A 215 6.42 6.68 -14.68
C THR A 215 6.05 7.98 -14.00
N LEU A 216 5.94 9.05 -14.78
CA LEU A 216 5.61 10.41 -14.33
C LEU A 216 4.28 10.83 -14.95
N GLN A 217 3.33 11.27 -14.11
CA GLN A 217 2.01 11.70 -14.57
C GLN A 217 1.54 13.00 -13.91
N GLY A 218 0.84 13.84 -14.69
CA GLY A 218 0.17 15.04 -14.17
C GLY A 218 1.11 16.16 -13.71
N PHE A 219 2.34 16.20 -14.22
CA PHE A 219 3.30 17.26 -13.95
C PHE A 219 3.16 18.44 -14.92
N ALA A 220 3.48 19.65 -14.45
CA ALA A 220 3.63 20.79 -15.36
C ALA A 220 4.89 20.63 -16.23
N PHE A 221 4.88 21.23 -17.42
CA PHE A 221 6.05 21.22 -18.32
C PHE A 221 7.28 21.89 -17.68
N SER A 222 7.07 22.82 -16.75
CA SER A 222 8.11 23.54 -16.02
C SER A 222 8.70 22.75 -14.84
N THR A 223 8.12 21.62 -14.45
CA THR A 223 8.63 20.83 -13.31
C THR A 223 9.94 20.14 -13.68
N GLN A 224 10.99 20.31 -12.89
CA GLN A 224 12.25 19.59 -13.00
C GLN A 224 12.27 18.42 -12.03
N ILE A 225 12.56 17.21 -12.52
CA ILE A 225 12.61 16.00 -11.69
C ILE A 225 13.99 15.38 -11.89
N SER A 226 14.78 15.33 -10.82
CA SER A 226 16.09 14.71 -10.84
C SER A 226 15.97 13.22 -10.60
N LEU A 227 16.46 12.42 -11.54
CA LEU A 227 16.46 10.97 -11.50
C LEU A 227 17.88 10.44 -11.81
N PRO A 228 18.23 9.25 -11.32
CA PRO A 228 19.50 8.63 -11.63
C PRO A 228 19.48 8.00 -13.02
N CYS A 229 19.65 8.84 -14.05
CA CYS A 229 19.46 8.47 -15.45
C CYS A 229 20.37 7.33 -15.95
N GLN A 230 21.51 7.07 -15.30
CA GLN A 230 22.47 6.06 -15.75
C GLN A 230 21.96 4.61 -15.62
N GLN A 231 20.99 4.34 -14.74
CA GLN A 231 20.46 2.98 -14.51
C GLN A 231 18.99 2.82 -14.94
N LEU A 232 18.35 3.86 -15.48
CA LEU A 232 16.97 3.79 -15.94
C LEU A 232 16.87 2.94 -17.22
N VAL A 233 15.98 1.95 -17.18
CA VAL A 233 15.64 1.08 -18.31
C VAL A 233 14.36 1.56 -19.01
N HIS A 234 13.38 2.01 -18.22
CA HIS A 234 12.11 2.50 -18.73
C HIS A 234 11.74 3.82 -18.07
N LEU A 235 11.45 4.83 -18.89
CA LEU A 235 10.92 6.12 -18.48
C LEU A 235 9.66 6.40 -19.29
N HIS A 236 8.53 6.56 -18.61
CA HIS A 236 7.30 7.11 -19.18
C HIS A 236 7.03 8.46 -18.54
N ASP A 237 6.74 9.45 -19.37
CA ASP A 237 6.47 10.82 -18.96
C ASP A 237 5.36 11.37 -19.84
N ASP A 238 4.22 11.70 -19.23
CA ASP A 238 3.02 12.16 -19.94
C ASP A 238 3.04 13.66 -20.25
N ARG A 239 4.08 14.39 -19.82
CA ARG A 239 4.23 15.81 -20.09
C ARG A 239 4.30 16.06 -21.59
N ASN A 240 3.49 17.01 -22.05
CA ASN A 240 3.44 17.35 -23.47
C ASN A 240 4.63 18.27 -23.82
N TYR A 241 5.75 17.66 -24.23
CA TYR A 241 7.01 18.35 -24.60
C TYR A 241 6.97 19.14 -25.92
N GLY A 242 5.79 19.61 -26.35
CA GLY A 242 5.54 20.21 -27.66
C GLY A 242 6.74 20.96 -28.26
N HIS A 243 7.34 20.38 -29.31
CA HIS A 243 8.34 20.99 -30.18
C HIS A 243 9.49 21.80 -29.52
N GLN A 244 10.12 21.31 -28.46
CA GLN A 244 11.51 21.70 -28.14
C GLN A 244 12.41 20.48 -27.95
N VAL A 245 12.58 19.71 -29.03
CA VAL A 245 13.74 18.83 -29.20
C VAL A 245 14.94 19.70 -29.55
N ASN A 246 15.52 20.34 -28.54
CA ASN A 246 16.95 20.63 -28.54
C ASN A 246 17.52 19.83 -27.38
N ALA A 247 17.69 18.54 -27.65
CA ALA A 247 18.37 17.64 -26.76
C ALA A 247 19.83 18.10 -26.61
N ALA A 248 20.11 18.84 -25.55
CA ALA A 248 21.46 19.02 -25.05
C ALA A 248 21.87 17.72 -24.34
N PHE A 249 22.12 16.68 -25.14
CA PHE A 249 23.02 15.62 -24.70
C PHE A 249 24.44 16.22 -24.74
N PRO A 250 25.22 16.16 -23.64
CA PRO A 250 26.62 16.53 -23.73
C PRO A 250 27.33 15.50 -24.61
N SER A 251 27.80 15.97 -25.76
CA SER A 251 28.69 15.25 -26.66
C SER A 251 29.94 14.86 -25.89
N VAL A 252 30.17 13.56 -25.73
CA VAL A 252 31.47 13.04 -25.28
C VAL A 252 32.51 13.42 -26.34
N SER A 253 33.52 14.18 -25.91
CA SER A 253 34.78 14.40 -26.65
C SER A 253 35.89 13.68 -25.91
#